data_AF-A0A8H9MN65-F1
#
_entry.id   AF-A0A8H9MN65-F1
#
_cell.length_a   1.000
_cell.length_b   1.000
_cell.length_c   1.000
_cell.angle_alpha   90.00
_cell.angle_beta   90.00
_cell.angle_gamma   90.00
#
_symmetry.space_group_name_H-M   'P 1'
#
loop_
_entity.id
_entity.type
_entity.pdbx_description
1 polymer ?
#
loop_
_entity_poly.entity_id
_entity_poly.type
_entity_poly.pdbx_seq_one_letter_code
_entity_poly.pdbx_strand_id
1 'polypeptide(L)'
;MLVKGDTVGIICCSDGRKKEDENRIALLEQVLKTEFSLQVVFAETIFQKAESPFSGTPQARAIELMKLYQRSDVQMIFDISGGDAANQVLPYLDFDIIRNAQKPFVGYSDLTVILNAIYTKTEQMGYNYQLLHLVGKDSELQQSHFRKTFFENRVLISGEQLNEFVWRDGEVIGGNIRCFLKLAGTDFMPDFTNKIILLESLGGKEAKIASYVAQLEQLGAFSKCLGVIVGQHSEAEENGEYERIGRLYQQIGQKYKLPIFRTSEIGHSVDAKPCLIGAKVNVSRETLTNF
;
A
#
# COMPACT_ATOMS: atom_id res chain seq x y z
N MET A 1 -8.14 15.28 -0.87
CA MET A 1 -8.02 15.27 0.60
C MET A 1 -9.40 15.15 1.20
N LEU A 2 -9.49 14.54 2.38
CA LEU A 2 -10.75 14.43 3.11
C LEU A 2 -11.03 15.72 3.90
N VAL A 3 -12.31 16.06 4.01
CA VAL A 3 -12.83 17.09 4.91
C VAL A 3 -13.94 16.51 5.80
N LYS A 4 -14.29 17.23 6.87
CA LYS A 4 -15.39 16.82 7.73
C LYS A 4 -16.69 16.76 6.94
N GLY A 5 -17.44 15.67 7.10
CA GLY A 5 -18.69 15.39 6.40
C GLY A 5 -18.52 14.50 5.15
N ASP A 6 -17.29 14.26 4.68
CA ASP A 6 -17.04 13.39 3.54
C ASP A 6 -17.44 11.93 3.84
N THR A 7 -17.86 11.23 2.79
CA THR A 7 -18.15 9.79 2.85
C THR A 7 -16.95 8.98 2.36
N VAL A 8 -16.61 7.92 3.10
CA VAL A 8 -15.58 6.95 2.71
C VAL A 8 -16.20 5.56 2.51
N GLY A 9 -15.70 4.83 1.51
CA GLY A 9 -16.08 3.45 1.24
C GLY A 9 -15.15 2.47 1.96
N ILE A 10 -15.70 1.41 2.54
CA ILE A 10 -14.91 0.33 3.17
C ILE A 10 -15.23 -1.00 2.47
N ILE A 11 -14.20 -1.76 2.11
CA ILE A 11 -14.30 -3.02 1.35
C ILE A 11 -13.24 -4.05 1.76
N CYS A 12 -13.39 -5.31 1.32
CA CYS A 12 -12.36 -6.35 1.33
C CYS A 12 -12.26 -7.03 -0.05
N CYS A 13 -11.21 -6.71 -0.82
CA CYS A 13 -10.97 -7.29 -2.15
C CYS A 13 -10.01 -8.48 -2.13
N SER A 14 -9.27 -8.72 -1.03
CA SER A 14 -8.52 -9.95 -0.80
C SER A 14 -9.30 -10.90 0.12
N ASP A 15 -8.70 -11.31 1.24
CA ASP A 15 -9.33 -12.26 2.15
C ASP A 15 -10.40 -11.52 2.91
N GLY A 16 -11.55 -12.16 3.10
CA GLY A 16 -12.60 -11.59 3.92
C GLY A 16 -12.12 -11.43 5.35
N ARG A 17 -12.69 -10.47 6.08
CA ARG A 17 -12.52 -10.37 7.53
C ARG A 17 -13.27 -11.48 8.23
N LYS A 18 -12.71 -11.98 9.33
CA LYS A 18 -13.38 -13.05 10.07
C LYS A 18 -14.51 -12.46 10.89
N LYS A 19 -15.48 -13.28 11.30
CA LYS A 19 -16.63 -12.79 12.07
C LYS A 19 -16.21 -12.19 13.42
N GLU A 20 -15.11 -12.67 13.98
CA GLU A 20 -14.52 -12.14 15.21
C GLU A 20 -14.00 -10.69 15.06
N ASP A 21 -13.75 -10.21 13.84
CA ASP A 21 -13.35 -8.83 13.58
C ASP A 21 -14.54 -7.84 13.63
N GLU A 22 -15.79 -8.31 13.76
CA GLU A 22 -16.99 -7.46 13.69
C GLU A 22 -16.98 -6.32 14.72
N ASN A 23 -16.65 -6.61 15.97
CA ASN A 23 -16.56 -5.57 17.02
C ASN A 23 -15.46 -4.54 16.70
N ARG A 24 -14.34 -5.00 16.13
CA ARG A 24 -13.23 -4.12 15.75
C ARG A 24 -13.61 -3.22 14.58
N ILE A 25 -14.37 -3.74 13.60
CA ILE A 25 -14.86 -2.97 12.45
C ILE A 25 -15.94 -1.96 12.89
N ALA A 26 -16.82 -2.34 13.82
CA ALA A 26 -17.79 -1.42 14.41
C ALA A 26 -17.10 -0.27 15.17
N LEU A 27 -16.04 -0.57 15.93
CA LEU A 27 -15.22 0.45 16.59
C LEU A 27 -14.52 1.35 15.56
N LEU A 28 -14.02 0.79 14.45
CA LEU A 28 -13.43 1.58 13.37
C LEU A 28 -14.44 2.56 12.78
N GLU A 29 -15.66 2.11 12.49
CA GLU A 29 -16.74 2.97 12.01
C GLU A 29 -17.04 4.11 13.01
N GLN A 30 -17.10 3.78 14.30
CA GLN A 30 -17.31 4.77 15.35
C GLN A 30 -16.20 5.83 15.36
N VAL A 31 -14.93 5.43 15.32
CA VAL A 31 -13.79 6.35 15.29
C VAL A 31 -13.82 7.26 14.06
N LEU A 32 -14.13 6.71 12.87
CA LEU A 32 -14.28 7.51 11.65
C LEU A 32 -15.38 8.56 11.79
N LYS A 33 -16.50 8.22 12.42
CA LYS A 33 -17.63 9.13 12.66
C LYS A 33 -17.32 10.18 13.73
N THR A 34 -16.74 9.80 14.87
CA THR A 34 -16.58 10.71 16.02
C THR A 34 -15.32 11.56 15.90
N GLU A 35 -14.17 10.95 15.64
CA GLU A 35 -12.86 11.63 15.65
C GLU A 35 -12.57 12.38 14.34
N PHE A 36 -13.11 11.88 13.23
CA PHE A 36 -12.86 12.42 11.89
C PHE A 36 -14.09 13.04 11.24
N SER A 37 -15.28 12.90 11.84
CA SER A 37 -16.54 13.41 11.29
C SER A 37 -16.82 12.91 9.86
N LEU A 38 -16.46 11.67 9.55
CA LEU A 38 -16.69 11.03 8.26
C LEU A 38 -17.96 10.18 8.27
N GLN A 39 -18.61 10.07 7.10
CA GLN A 39 -19.63 9.07 6.85
C GLN A 39 -18.99 7.80 6.28
N VAL A 40 -19.59 6.64 6.54
CA VAL A 40 -19.03 5.34 6.14
C VAL A 40 -20.06 4.56 5.34
N VAL A 41 -19.63 4.02 4.20
CA VAL A 41 -20.40 3.07 3.39
C VAL A 41 -19.60 1.77 3.30
N PHE A 42 -20.17 0.69 3.83
CA PHE A 42 -19.57 -0.64 3.69
C PHE A 42 -20.04 -1.31 2.39
N ALA A 43 -19.12 -1.96 1.71
CA ALA A 43 -19.44 -2.97 0.70
C ALA A 43 -20.09 -4.20 1.34
N GLU A 44 -20.76 -5.03 0.53
CA GLU A 44 -21.33 -6.29 1.01
C GLU A 44 -20.25 -7.36 1.24
N THR A 45 -19.10 -7.26 0.56
CA THR A 45 -18.02 -8.25 0.60
C THR A 45 -16.98 -7.96 1.68
N ILE A 46 -17.39 -7.74 2.93
CA ILE A 46 -16.47 -7.54 4.08
C ILE A 46 -16.06 -8.87 4.71
N PHE A 47 -17.03 -9.68 5.14
CA PHE A 47 -16.77 -10.86 5.96
C PHE A 47 -16.61 -12.13 5.11
N GLN A 48 -15.82 -13.06 5.61
CA GLN A 48 -15.66 -14.40 5.03
C GLN A 48 -17.00 -15.12 4.90
N LYS A 49 -17.19 -15.85 3.80
CA LYS A 49 -18.29 -16.81 3.66
C LYS A 49 -17.95 -18.12 4.36
N ALA A 50 -18.96 -18.89 4.74
CA ALA A 50 -18.77 -20.18 5.40
C ALA A 50 -17.80 -21.06 4.60
N GLU A 51 -16.82 -21.65 5.31
CA GLU A 51 -15.80 -22.55 4.75
C GLU A 51 -14.91 -21.93 3.65
N SER A 52 -14.85 -20.60 3.55
CA SER A 52 -14.02 -19.90 2.58
C SER A 52 -13.22 -18.76 3.23
N PRO A 53 -11.94 -18.57 2.89
CA PRO A 53 -11.19 -17.39 3.32
C PRO A 53 -11.68 -16.09 2.64
N PHE A 54 -12.58 -16.19 1.65
CA PHE A 54 -13.01 -15.06 0.83
C PHE A 54 -14.41 -14.56 1.21
N SER A 55 -14.64 -13.27 1.03
CA SER A 55 -15.95 -12.62 1.22
C SER A 55 -16.90 -12.80 0.04
N GLY A 56 -16.42 -13.35 -1.08
CA GLY A 56 -17.18 -13.60 -2.29
C GLY A 56 -16.29 -14.15 -3.41
N THR A 57 -16.89 -14.41 -4.57
CA THR A 57 -16.12 -14.72 -5.77
C THR A 57 -15.26 -13.50 -6.17
N PRO A 58 -14.21 -13.68 -6.99
CA PRO A 58 -13.45 -12.54 -7.53
C PRO A 58 -14.33 -11.48 -8.20
N GLN A 59 -15.32 -11.92 -9.00
CA GLN A 59 -16.28 -11.05 -9.66
C GLN A 59 -17.17 -10.29 -8.67
N ALA A 60 -17.65 -10.95 -7.62
CA ALA A 60 -18.50 -10.30 -6.62
C ALA A 60 -17.73 -9.21 -5.85
N ARG A 61 -16.48 -9.48 -5.45
CA ARG A 61 -15.61 -8.50 -4.80
C ARG A 61 -15.30 -7.32 -5.73
N ALA A 62 -15.03 -7.60 -7.01
CA ALA A 62 -14.81 -6.56 -8.02
C ALA A 62 -16.07 -5.68 -8.23
N ILE A 63 -17.26 -6.28 -8.33
CA ILE A 63 -18.52 -5.56 -8.48
C ILE A 63 -18.75 -4.60 -7.30
N GLU A 64 -18.52 -5.06 -6.06
CA GLU A 64 -18.62 -4.19 -4.89
C GLU A 64 -17.63 -3.01 -4.94
N LEU A 65 -16.39 -3.26 -5.38
CA LEU A 65 -15.41 -2.18 -5.58
C LEU A 65 -15.90 -1.18 -6.62
N MET A 66 -16.45 -1.67 -7.75
CA MET A 66 -16.99 -0.81 -8.80
C MET A 66 -18.19 0.02 -8.34
N LYS A 67 -19.08 -0.55 -7.51
CA LYS A 67 -20.18 0.21 -6.89
C LYS A 67 -19.65 1.41 -6.09
N LEU A 68 -18.59 1.22 -5.30
CA LEU A 68 -17.98 2.31 -4.53
C LEU A 68 -17.32 3.38 -5.43
N TYR A 69 -16.72 2.98 -6.56
CA TYR A 69 -16.20 3.94 -7.54
C TYR A 69 -17.30 4.75 -8.23
N GLN A 70 -18.43 4.12 -8.55
CA GLN A 70 -19.57 4.78 -9.22
C GLN A 70 -20.33 5.75 -8.31
N ARG A 71 -20.20 5.62 -6.99
CA ARG A 71 -20.82 6.53 -6.02
C ARG A 71 -20.14 7.90 -6.02
N SER A 72 -20.82 8.95 -6.46
CA SER A 72 -20.27 10.31 -6.47
C SER A 72 -20.11 10.93 -5.08
N ASP A 73 -20.77 10.37 -4.05
CA ASP A 73 -20.68 10.84 -2.67
C ASP A 73 -19.46 10.27 -1.92
N VAL A 74 -18.86 9.17 -2.40
CA VAL A 74 -17.70 8.53 -1.78
C VAL A 74 -16.40 9.18 -2.27
N GLN A 75 -15.63 9.75 -1.34
CA GLN A 75 -14.39 10.48 -1.66
C GLN A 75 -13.12 9.64 -1.62
N MET A 76 -13.13 8.53 -0.90
CA MET A 76 -11.99 7.63 -0.79
C MET A 76 -12.46 6.22 -0.48
N ILE A 77 -11.75 5.22 -1.00
CA ILE A 77 -12.05 3.80 -0.76
C ILE A 77 -10.91 3.21 0.06
N PHE A 78 -11.25 2.64 1.21
CA PHE A 78 -10.33 1.91 2.07
C PHE A 78 -10.65 0.44 1.99
N ASP A 79 -9.69 -0.33 1.48
CA ASP A 79 -9.75 -1.76 1.58
C ASP A 79 -9.08 -2.20 2.88
N ILE A 80 -9.91 -2.70 3.79
CA ILE A 80 -9.47 -3.13 5.11
C ILE A 80 -9.05 -4.58 5.10
N SER A 81 -8.88 -5.26 3.97
CA SER A 81 -8.41 -6.65 3.92
C SER A 81 -6.88 -6.75 3.94
N GLY A 82 -6.41 -7.98 3.74
CA GLY A 82 -5.05 -8.40 3.42
C GLY A 82 -5.15 -9.83 2.91
N GLY A 83 -4.04 -10.56 2.84
CA GLY A 83 -4.06 -11.99 2.49
C GLY A 83 -3.30 -12.30 1.21
N ASP A 84 -3.94 -13.01 0.27
CA ASP A 84 -3.22 -13.53 -0.89
C ASP A 84 -3.96 -13.52 -2.24
N ALA A 85 -5.19 -13.00 -2.29
CA ALA A 85 -6.10 -13.19 -3.41
C ALA A 85 -6.62 -11.90 -4.07
N ALA A 86 -6.10 -10.72 -3.72
CA ALA A 86 -6.51 -9.45 -4.34
C ALA A 86 -6.28 -9.42 -5.86
N ASN A 87 -5.24 -10.10 -6.37
CA ASN A 87 -4.96 -10.10 -7.81
C ASN A 87 -6.07 -10.79 -8.63
N GLN A 88 -6.91 -11.61 -8.00
CA GLN A 88 -8.04 -12.26 -8.68
C GLN A 88 -9.11 -11.26 -9.14
N VAL A 89 -9.22 -10.08 -8.49
CA VAL A 89 -10.26 -9.10 -8.86
C VAL A 89 -9.90 -8.31 -10.11
N LEU A 90 -8.61 -8.18 -10.44
CA LEU A 90 -8.10 -7.29 -11.49
C LEU A 90 -8.75 -7.47 -12.87
N PRO A 91 -9.01 -8.70 -13.37
CA PRO A 91 -9.65 -8.89 -14.68
C PRO A 91 -11.09 -8.40 -14.77
N TYR A 92 -11.73 -8.11 -13.62
CA TYR A 92 -13.14 -7.71 -13.55
C TYR A 92 -13.31 -6.22 -13.22
N LEU A 93 -12.21 -5.48 -13.08
CA LEU A 93 -12.26 -4.04 -12.82
C LEU A 93 -12.41 -3.28 -14.13
N ASP A 94 -13.33 -2.31 -14.14
CA ASP A 94 -13.44 -1.33 -15.21
C ASP A 94 -12.59 -0.11 -14.86
N PHE A 95 -11.41 -0.05 -15.48
CA PHE A 95 -10.45 1.01 -15.21
C PHE A 95 -10.85 2.37 -15.78
N ASP A 96 -11.79 2.44 -16.74
CA ASP A 96 -12.30 3.71 -17.24
C ASP A 96 -13.25 4.34 -16.21
N ILE A 97 -14.09 3.54 -15.55
CA ILE A 97 -14.89 4.00 -14.40
C ILE A 97 -13.97 4.50 -13.28
N ILE A 98 -12.92 3.74 -12.94
CA ILE A 98 -11.94 4.14 -11.92
C ILE A 98 -11.30 5.48 -12.31
N ARG A 99 -10.81 5.60 -13.55
CA ARG A 99 -10.18 6.82 -14.08
C ARG A 99 -11.09 8.04 -13.99
N ASN A 100 -12.37 7.88 -14.32
CA ASN A 100 -13.35 8.96 -14.30
C ASN A 100 -13.75 9.39 -12.88
N ALA A 101 -13.71 8.47 -11.91
CA ALA A 101 -14.11 8.75 -10.54
C ALA A 101 -13.10 9.59 -9.75
N GLN A 102 -11.82 9.61 -10.15
CA GLN A 102 -10.73 10.39 -9.53
C GLN A 102 -10.62 10.27 -8.00
N LYS A 103 -11.02 9.14 -7.42
CA LYS A 103 -10.97 8.89 -5.98
C LYS A 103 -9.82 7.96 -5.61
N PRO A 104 -9.02 8.27 -4.57
CA PRO A 104 -7.92 7.40 -4.17
C PRO A 104 -8.38 6.06 -3.60
N PHE A 105 -7.61 5.02 -3.91
CA PHE A 105 -7.68 3.73 -3.24
C PHE A 105 -6.62 3.66 -2.16
N VAL A 106 -7.01 3.12 -1.00
CA VAL A 106 -6.12 2.91 0.14
C VAL A 106 -6.16 1.43 0.50
N GLY A 107 -4.98 0.81 0.53
CA GLY A 107 -4.82 -0.59 0.90
C GLY A 107 -3.40 -0.86 1.34
N TYR A 108 -3.12 -2.06 1.84
CA TYR A 108 -1.76 -2.45 2.21
C TYR A 108 -1.50 -3.93 1.89
N SER A 109 -0.24 -4.36 2.00
CA SER A 109 0.12 -5.78 1.91
C SER A 109 -0.32 -6.38 0.57
N ASP A 110 -1.23 -7.34 0.54
CA ASP A 110 -1.73 -7.95 -0.69
C ASP A 110 -2.37 -6.96 -1.67
N LEU A 111 -2.95 -5.89 -1.13
CA LEU A 111 -3.61 -4.83 -1.91
C LEU A 111 -2.63 -3.98 -2.71
N THR A 112 -1.32 -4.18 -2.52
CA THR A 112 -0.26 -3.72 -3.42
C THR A 112 -0.60 -4.03 -4.89
N VAL A 113 -1.22 -5.17 -5.17
CA VAL A 113 -1.62 -5.54 -6.55
C VAL A 113 -2.67 -4.60 -7.12
N ILE A 114 -3.66 -4.20 -6.32
CA ILE A 114 -4.74 -3.30 -6.76
C ILE A 114 -4.22 -1.87 -6.86
N LEU A 115 -3.44 -1.41 -5.88
CA LEU A 115 -2.81 -0.08 -5.89
C LEU A 115 -2.01 0.15 -7.16
N ASN A 116 -1.12 -0.78 -7.50
CA ASN A 116 -0.26 -0.66 -8.68
C ASN A 116 -1.03 -0.88 -9.99
N ALA A 117 -2.03 -1.76 -10.01
CA ALA A 117 -2.88 -1.94 -11.20
C ALA A 117 -3.70 -0.69 -11.52
N ILE A 118 -4.31 -0.05 -10.50
CA ILE A 118 -5.03 1.21 -10.66
C ILE A 118 -4.10 2.26 -11.23
N TYR A 119 -2.96 2.51 -10.57
CA TYR A 119 -1.98 3.47 -11.05
C TYR A 119 -1.53 3.18 -12.49
N THR A 120 -1.21 1.94 -12.82
CA THR A 120 -0.76 1.54 -14.16
C THR A 120 -1.82 1.80 -15.24
N LYS A 121 -3.10 1.63 -14.92
CA LYS A 121 -4.20 1.76 -15.89
C LYS A 121 -4.83 3.15 -15.93
N THR A 122 -4.65 3.96 -14.89
CA THR A 122 -5.38 5.23 -14.73
C THR A 122 -4.52 6.42 -14.36
N GLU A 123 -3.24 6.22 -14.03
CA GLU A 123 -2.31 7.22 -13.47
C GLU A 123 -2.80 7.85 -12.15
N GLN A 124 -3.83 7.27 -11.53
CA GLN A 124 -4.33 7.74 -10.25
C GLN A 124 -3.46 7.24 -9.11
N MET A 125 -3.14 8.15 -8.20
CA MET A 125 -2.45 7.81 -6.97
C MET A 125 -3.37 7.11 -5.96
N GLY A 126 -2.74 6.37 -5.05
CA GLY A 126 -3.34 5.74 -3.89
C GLY A 126 -2.41 5.77 -2.70
N TYR A 127 -2.76 5.06 -1.64
CA TYR A 127 -1.95 4.99 -0.42
C TYR A 127 -1.74 3.56 0.03
N ASN A 128 -0.48 3.21 0.34
CA ASN A 128 -0.12 2.03 1.10
C ASN A 128 -0.37 2.30 2.59
N TYR A 129 -1.50 1.84 3.14
CA TYR A 129 -1.89 2.05 4.53
C TYR A 129 -2.97 1.05 5.01
N GLN A 130 -2.91 0.63 6.28
CA GLN A 130 -3.91 -0.23 6.91
C GLN A 130 -4.81 0.58 7.85
N LEU A 131 -6.05 0.83 7.41
CA LEU A 131 -7.03 1.63 8.15
C LEU A 131 -7.39 1.04 9.53
N LEU A 132 -7.33 -0.29 9.71
CA LEU A 132 -7.60 -0.94 11.00
C LEU A 132 -6.57 -0.60 12.10
N HIS A 133 -5.49 0.11 11.78
CA HIS A 133 -4.56 0.66 12.76
C HIS A 133 -5.19 1.78 13.61
N LEU A 134 -6.22 2.46 13.12
CA LEU A 134 -6.96 3.50 13.88
C LEU A 134 -7.60 2.99 15.17
N VAL A 135 -7.79 1.67 15.27
CA VAL A 135 -8.36 0.95 16.41
C VAL A 135 -7.45 -0.18 16.89
N GLY A 136 -6.15 -0.09 16.56
CA GLY A 136 -5.11 -1.01 16.98
C GLY A 136 -4.45 -0.60 18.30
N LYS A 137 -3.31 -1.22 18.59
CA LYS A 137 -2.51 -0.99 19.80
C LYS A 137 -2.06 0.48 19.94
N ASP A 138 -1.64 1.10 18.85
CA ASP A 138 -1.12 2.48 18.80
C ASP A 138 -2.12 3.44 18.15
N SER A 139 -3.41 3.27 18.46
CA SER A 139 -4.53 3.98 17.83
C SER A 139 -4.39 5.51 17.88
N GLU A 140 -3.98 6.11 19.00
CA GLU A 140 -3.82 7.57 19.12
C GLU A 140 -2.78 8.12 18.14
N LEU A 141 -1.63 7.46 18.05
CA LEU A 141 -0.56 7.81 17.11
C LEU A 141 -1.02 7.64 15.66
N GLN A 142 -1.71 6.54 15.39
CA GLN A 142 -2.25 6.22 14.06
C GLN A 142 -3.32 7.21 13.61
N GLN A 143 -4.20 7.65 14.51
CA GLN A 143 -5.17 8.70 14.25
C GLN A 143 -4.49 10.04 13.94
N SER A 144 -3.37 10.36 14.59
CA SER A 144 -2.54 11.52 14.25
C SER A 144 -1.93 11.41 12.85
N HIS A 145 -1.38 10.25 12.49
CA HIS A 145 -0.84 10.01 11.14
C HIS A 145 -1.90 10.07 10.05
N PHE A 146 -3.09 9.50 10.33
CA PHE A 146 -4.23 9.56 9.44
C PHE A 146 -4.70 11.00 9.21
N ARG A 147 -4.82 11.81 10.28
CA ARG A 147 -5.18 13.23 10.16
C ARG A 147 -4.18 13.99 9.29
N LYS A 148 -2.89 13.89 9.61
CA LYS A 148 -1.81 14.57 8.86
C LYS A 148 -1.84 14.20 7.38
N THR A 149 -2.00 12.93 7.06
CA THR A 149 -1.94 12.48 5.66
C THR A 149 -3.22 12.81 4.90
N PHE A 150 -4.38 12.43 5.43
CA PHE A 150 -5.62 12.44 4.66
C PHE A 150 -6.42 13.75 4.76
N PHE A 151 -6.24 14.53 5.84
CA PHE A 151 -6.88 15.84 6.00
C PHE A 151 -5.93 17.01 5.72
N GLU A 152 -4.66 16.90 6.13
CA GLU A 152 -3.69 18.00 6.03
C GLU A 152 -2.74 17.88 4.82
N ASN A 153 -2.86 16.82 4.02
CA ASN A 153 -1.97 16.52 2.87
C ASN A 153 -0.49 16.53 3.23
N ARG A 154 -0.15 15.97 4.40
CA ARG A 154 1.21 15.99 4.95
C ARG A 154 1.72 14.58 5.20
N VAL A 155 2.51 14.08 4.26
CA VAL A 155 3.31 12.87 4.38
C VAL A 155 4.71 13.24 4.86
N LEU A 156 5.12 12.66 5.98
CA LEU A 156 6.48 12.78 6.51
C LEU A 156 6.91 11.44 7.08
N ILE A 157 7.87 10.83 6.39
CA ILE A 157 8.44 9.53 6.72
C ILE A 157 9.90 9.75 7.08
N SER A 158 10.31 9.34 8.28
CA SER A 158 11.68 9.38 8.76
C SER A 158 12.42 8.12 8.34
N GLY A 159 13.72 8.25 8.09
CA GLY A 159 14.55 7.13 7.72
C GLY A 159 16.01 7.56 7.53
N GLU A 160 16.74 6.77 6.78
CA GLU A 160 18.15 7.01 6.51
C GLU A 160 18.52 6.59 5.09
N GLN A 161 19.42 7.34 4.47
CA GLN A 161 20.02 6.92 3.22
C GLN A 161 21.16 5.92 3.47
N LEU A 162 21.11 4.77 2.80
CA LEU A 162 22.10 3.69 2.99
C LEU A 162 23.37 3.85 2.14
N ASN A 163 23.42 4.85 1.26
CA ASN A 163 24.55 5.15 0.38
C ASN A 163 24.56 6.63 0.01
N GLU A 164 25.53 7.11 -0.79
CA GLU A 164 25.72 8.54 -1.06
C GLU A 164 25.21 8.97 -2.46
N PHE A 165 24.38 8.16 -3.13
CA PHE A 165 23.84 8.53 -4.44
C PHE A 165 22.74 9.59 -4.33
N VAL A 166 22.57 10.43 -5.35
CA VAL A 166 21.63 11.56 -5.28
C VAL A 166 20.23 11.13 -5.71
N TRP A 167 19.23 11.46 -4.89
CA TRP A 167 17.82 11.27 -5.21
C TRP A 167 17.32 12.21 -6.29
N ARG A 168 16.39 11.71 -7.11
CA ARG A 168 15.59 12.52 -8.03
C ARG A 168 14.12 12.29 -7.72
N ASP A 169 13.33 13.33 -7.95
CA ASP A 169 11.89 13.27 -7.81
C ASP A 169 11.30 12.23 -8.77
N GLY A 170 10.42 11.39 -8.26
CA GLY A 170 9.81 10.32 -9.02
C GLY A 170 8.54 9.82 -8.37
N GLU A 171 7.67 9.23 -9.19
CA GLU A 171 6.45 8.61 -8.71
C GLU A 171 6.76 7.27 -8.04
N VAL A 172 6.16 7.04 -6.87
CA VAL A 172 6.36 5.80 -6.12
C VAL A 172 5.51 4.67 -6.69
N ILE A 173 6.10 3.50 -6.92
CA ILE A 173 5.40 2.25 -7.21
C ILE A 173 5.86 1.18 -6.21
N GLY A 174 5.17 0.05 -6.16
CA GLY A 174 5.52 -1.05 -5.26
C GLY A 174 4.66 -1.08 -3.99
N GLY A 175 5.26 -1.45 -2.87
CA GLY A 175 4.58 -1.84 -1.63
C GLY A 175 5.16 -3.17 -1.12
N ASN A 176 4.30 -4.13 -0.82
CA ASN A 176 4.75 -5.46 -0.40
C ASN A 176 5.44 -6.18 -1.57
N ILE A 177 6.72 -6.49 -1.44
CA ILE A 177 7.56 -7.00 -2.53
C ILE A 177 7.01 -8.27 -3.18
N ARG A 178 6.55 -9.23 -2.36
CA ARG A 178 5.98 -10.49 -2.83
C ARG A 178 4.69 -10.25 -3.62
N CYS A 179 3.84 -9.35 -3.13
CA CYS A 179 2.55 -9.06 -3.76
C CYS A 179 2.75 -8.24 -5.04
N PHE A 180 3.67 -7.27 -5.04
CA PHE A 180 4.06 -6.53 -6.23
C PHE A 180 4.51 -7.45 -7.37
N LEU A 181 5.32 -8.47 -7.04
CA LEU A 181 5.78 -9.47 -8.01
C LEU A 181 4.69 -10.37 -8.60
N LYS A 182 3.48 -10.43 -8.01
CA LYS A 182 2.33 -11.13 -8.62
C LYS A 182 1.89 -10.50 -9.95
N LEU A 183 2.23 -9.22 -10.16
CA LEU A 183 1.88 -8.49 -11.38
C LEU A 183 2.85 -8.77 -12.53
N ALA A 184 4.01 -9.40 -12.26
CA ALA A 184 5.03 -9.65 -13.27
C ALA A 184 4.48 -10.44 -14.47
N GLY A 185 4.72 -9.95 -15.68
CA GLY A 185 4.22 -10.55 -16.92
C GLY A 185 2.75 -10.24 -17.24
N THR A 186 2.09 -9.37 -16.48
CA THR A 186 0.73 -8.91 -16.75
C THR A 186 0.71 -7.44 -17.18
N ASP A 187 -0.37 -7.00 -17.83
CA ASP A 187 -0.56 -5.60 -18.20
C ASP A 187 -0.84 -4.66 -17.00
N PHE A 188 -0.82 -5.20 -15.78
CA PHE A 188 -1.00 -4.44 -14.54
C PHE A 188 0.33 -4.07 -13.88
N MET A 189 1.45 -4.62 -14.36
CA MET A 189 2.78 -4.25 -13.86
C MET A 189 3.11 -2.83 -14.31
N PRO A 190 3.45 -1.90 -13.40
CA PRO A 190 3.89 -0.58 -13.79
C PRO A 190 5.24 -0.64 -14.52
N ASP A 191 5.44 0.27 -15.46
CA ASP A 191 6.77 0.51 -16.01
C ASP A 191 7.68 1.14 -14.93
N PHE A 192 8.92 0.65 -14.83
CA PHE A 192 9.87 1.09 -13.81
C PHE A 192 10.61 2.39 -14.16
N THR A 193 10.51 2.86 -15.40
CA THR A 193 11.31 3.97 -15.90
C THR A 193 10.94 5.25 -15.17
N ASN A 194 11.94 5.93 -14.62
CA ASN A 194 11.77 7.17 -13.87
C ASN A 194 10.83 7.03 -12.64
N LYS A 195 10.71 5.83 -12.07
CA LYS A 195 9.94 5.58 -10.84
C LYS A 195 10.83 5.37 -9.63
N ILE A 196 10.27 5.58 -8.44
CA ILE A 196 10.87 5.17 -7.16
C ILE A 196 10.16 3.88 -6.73
N ILE A 197 10.90 2.85 -6.35
CA ILE A 197 10.31 1.56 -5.97
C ILE A 197 10.30 1.43 -4.44
N LEU A 198 9.11 1.35 -3.85
CA LEU A 198 8.90 0.98 -2.45
C LEU A 198 8.87 -0.55 -2.31
N LEU A 199 9.67 -1.09 -1.41
CA LEU A 199 9.75 -2.52 -1.11
C LEU A 199 9.71 -2.74 0.41
N GLU A 200 8.64 -3.38 0.87
CA GLU A 200 8.51 -3.93 2.23
C GLU A 200 8.12 -5.41 2.19
N SER A 201 8.27 -6.12 3.31
CA SER A 201 7.74 -7.46 3.45
C SER A 201 7.32 -7.78 4.89
N LEU A 202 6.12 -8.34 5.07
CA LEU A 202 5.76 -9.01 6.33
C LEU A 202 6.59 -10.27 6.59
N GLY A 203 6.74 -11.10 5.55
CA GLY A 203 7.24 -12.47 5.68
C GLY A 203 8.38 -12.78 4.71
N GLY A 204 9.25 -13.68 5.13
CA GLY A 204 10.46 -14.07 4.42
C GLY A 204 11.73 -13.58 5.10
N LYS A 205 12.64 -14.52 5.32
CA LYS A 205 14.03 -14.29 5.71
C LYS A 205 14.88 -13.96 4.49
N GLU A 206 16.15 -13.64 4.72
CA GLU A 206 17.15 -13.19 3.74
C GLU A 206 17.07 -13.94 2.41
N ALA A 207 17.09 -15.27 2.42
CA ALA A 207 17.05 -16.06 1.18
C ALA A 207 15.80 -15.80 0.33
N LYS A 208 14.64 -15.64 0.97
CA LYS A 208 13.36 -15.37 0.28
C LYS A 208 13.31 -13.93 -0.21
N ILE A 209 13.81 -12.97 0.57
CA ILE A 209 13.89 -11.57 0.13
C ILE A 209 14.88 -11.44 -1.04
N ALA A 210 16.03 -12.11 -0.97
CA ALA A 210 17.01 -12.16 -2.05
C ALA A 210 16.42 -12.73 -3.33
N SER A 211 15.58 -13.77 -3.27
CA SER A 211 14.93 -14.30 -4.47
C SER A 211 13.95 -13.31 -5.10
N TYR A 212 13.22 -12.53 -4.30
CA TYR A 212 12.34 -11.48 -4.81
C TYR A 212 13.12 -10.31 -5.43
N VAL A 213 14.20 -9.87 -4.77
CA VAL A 213 15.09 -8.84 -5.33
C VAL A 213 15.72 -9.31 -6.63
N ALA A 214 16.15 -10.57 -6.72
CA ALA A 214 16.67 -11.15 -7.96
C ALA A 214 15.61 -11.17 -9.09
N GLN A 215 14.34 -11.46 -8.77
CA GLN A 215 13.27 -11.40 -9.76
C GLN A 215 13.03 -9.97 -10.27
N LEU A 216 13.00 -8.96 -9.39
CA LEU A 216 12.90 -7.55 -9.78
C LEU A 216 14.08 -7.12 -10.65
N GLU A 217 15.29 -7.60 -10.34
CA GLU A 217 16.48 -7.36 -11.14
C GLU A 217 16.33 -7.95 -12.55
N GLN A 218 15.83 -9.20 -12.67
CA GLN A 218 15.58 -9.86 -13.96
C GLN A 218 14.49 -9.18 -14.78
N LEU A 219 13.52 -8.53 -14.12
CA LEU A 219 12.53 -7.67 -14.78
C LEU A 219 13.11 -6.31 -15.23
N GLY A 220 14.38 -6.04 -14.91
CA GLY A 220 15.08 -4.81 -15.27
C GLY A 220 14.76 -3.62 -14.36
N ALA A 221 14.09 -3.83 -13.22
CA ALA A 221 13.58 -2.76 -12.37
C ALA A 221 14.69 -1.78 -11.92
N PHE A 222 15.80 -2.31 -11.41
CA PHE A 222 16.91 -1.51 -10.89
C PHE A 222 17.76 -0.83 -11.97
N SER A 223 17.64 -1.25 -13.23
CA SER A 223 18.29 -0.54 -14.34
C SER A 223 17.49 0.68 -14.83
N LYS A 224 16.22 0.79 -14.44
CA LYS A 224 15.26 1.77 -14.96
C LYS A 224 14.74 2.75 -13.91
N CYS A 225 14.69 2.34 -12.64
CA CYS A 225 14.16 3.16 -11.56
C CYS A 225 15.15 4.26 -11.13
N LEU A 226 14.66 5.26 -10.40
CA LEU A 226 15.42 6.39 -9.86
C LEU A 226 15.99 6.13 -8.47
N GLY A 227 15.45 5.13 -7.76
CA GLY A 227 15.82 4.82 -6.38
C GLY A 227 14.91 3.77 -5.77
N VAL A 228 15.31 3.26 -4.60
CA VAL A 228 14.55 2.25 -3.85
C VAL A 228 14.32 2.73 -2.43
N ILE A 229 13.06 2.70 -2.01
CA ILE A 229 12.66 2.87 -0.62
C ILE A 229 12.51 1.46 -0.02
N VAL A 230 13.29 1.17 1.01
CA VAL A 230 13.27 -0.07 1.75
C VAL A 230 12.47 0.16 3.03
N GLY A 231 11.23 -0.32 3.03
CA GLY A 231 10.42 -0.39 4.24
C GLY A 231 10.80 -1.60 5.09
N GLN A 232 9.95 -1.91 6.06
CA GLN A 232 10.17 -3.01 6.99
C GLN A 232 10.19 -4.36 6.30
N HIS A 233 11.11 -5.21 6.73
CA HIS A 233 11.15 -6.63 6.38
C HIS A 233 10.89 -7.45 7.65
N SER A 234 9.65 -7.40 8.15
CA SER A 234 9.28 -7.72 9.54
C SER A 234 9.81 -9.07 10.03
N GLU A 235 9.49 -10.20 9.38
CA GLU A 235 9.98 -11.51 9.80
C GLU A 235 11.52 -11.59 9.80
N ALA A 236 12.19 -11.03 8.80
CA ALA A 236 13.65 -11.01 8.73
C ALA A 236 14.24 -10.19 9.89
N GLU A 237 13.68 -9.01 10.16
CA GLU A 237 14.12 -8.11 11.22
C GLU A 237 13.91 -8.72 12.62
N GLU A 238 12.77 -9.35 12.87
CA GLU A 238 12.47 -10.11 14.09
C GLU A 238 13.45 -11.28 14.32
N ASN A 239 14.03 -11.82 13.23
CA ASN A 239 15.05 -12.86 13.27
C ASN A 239 16.50 -12.30 13.26
N GLY A 240 16.68 -11.00 13.51
CA GLY A 240 18.00 -10.37 13.60
C GLY A 240 18.69 -10.18 12.25
N GLU A 241 17.93 -10.10 11.16
CA GLU A 241 18.47 -9.97 9.79
C GLU A 241 18.45 -8.54 9.26
N TYR A 242 18.12 -7.54 10.10
CA TYR A 242 18.03 -6.13 9.70
C TYR A 242 19.26 -5.67 8.90
N GLU A 243 20.46 -5.91 9.43
CA GLU A 243 21.72 -5.55 8.74
C GLU A 243 21.98 -6.36 7.46
N ARG A 244 21.55 -7.63 7.41
CA ARG A 244 21.70 -8.48 6.22
C ARG A 244 20.82 -7.99 5.08
N ILE A 245 19.56 -7.66 5.37
CA ILE A 245 18.64 -7.06 4.41
C ILE A 245 19.15 -5.69 3.93
N GLY A 246 19.66 -4.85 4.85
CA GLY A 246 20.27 -3.57 4.47
C GLY A 246 21.42 -3.73 3.47
N ARG A 247 22.32 -4.69 3.73
CA ARG A 247 23.43 -5.01 2.82
C ARG A 247 22.97 -5.50 1.45
N LEU A 248 21.91 -6.31 1.39
CA LEU A 248 21.33 -6.77 0.11
C LEU A 248 20.93 -5.57 -0.77
N TYR A 249 20.20 -4.60 -0.21
CA TYR A 249 19.79 -3.41 -0.97
C TYR A 249 20.95 -2.45 -1.25
N GLN A 250 21.93 -2.34 -0.34
CA GLN A 250 23.16 -1.59 -0.62
C GLN A 250 23.95 -2.16 -1.81
N GLN A 251 24.02 -3.49 -1.95
CA GLN A 251 24.66 -4.14 -3.10
C GLN A 251 23.96 -3.79 -4.42
N ILE A 252 22.62 -3.77 -4.43
CA ILE A 252 21.82 -3.29 -5.57
C ILE A 252 22.13 -1.82 -5.85
N GLY A 253 22.10 -0.99 -4.81
CA GLY A 253 22.43 0.44 -4.89
C GLY A 253 23.81 0.68 -5.53
N GLN A 254 24.83 -0.06 -5.12
CA GLN A 254 26.17 0.06 -5.68
C GLN A 254 26.25 -0.43 -7.13
N LYS A 255 25.64 -1.58 -7.43
CA LYS A 255 25.67 -2.17 -8.78
C LYS A 255 25.03 -1.26 -9.84
N TYR A 256 23.90 -0.62 -9.49
CA TYR A 256 23.12 0.21 -10.42
C TYR A 256 23.29 1.72 -10.21
N LYS A 257 24.14 2.13 -9.26
CA LYS A 257 24.30 3.54 -8.84
C LYS A 257 22.96 4.19 -8.43
N LEU A 258 22.16 3.42 -7.68
CA LEU A 258 20.85 3.84 -7.20
C LEU A 258 20.90 4.34 -5.75
N PRO A 259 20.25 5.46 -5.44
CA PRO A 259 20.03 5.86 -4.06
C PRO A 259 19.07 4.90 -3.37
N ILE A 260 19.39 4.55 -2.12
CA ILE A 260 18.61 3.64 -1.29
C ILE A 260 18.25 4.35 0.01
N PHE A 261 16.96 4.42 0.32
CA PHE A 261 16.44 5.04 1.54
C PHE A 261 15.74 3.97 2.35
N ARG A 262 16.10 3.84 3.62
CA ARG A 262 15.56 2.83 4.53
C ARG A 262 14.72 3.49 5.61
N THR A 263 13.57 2.89 5.93
CA THR A 263 12.67 3.39 6.97
C THR A 263 12.00 2.23 7.70
N SER A 264 11.77 2.43 8.99
CA SER A 264 10.93 1.55 9.81
C SER A 264 9.47 2.01 9.87
N GLU A 265 9.10 3.09 9.19
CA GLU A 265 7.76 3.69 9.30
C GLU A 265 6.81 3.26 8.17
N ILE A 266 7.24 2.35 7.29
CA ILE A 266 6.41 1.78 6.21
C ILE A 266 6.51 0.26 6.26
N GLY A 267 5.38 -0.43 6.26
CA GLY A 267 5.32 -1.89 6.27
C GLY A 267 4.20 -2.39 7.17
N HIS A 268 4.52 -3.40 7.99
CA HIS A 268 3.55 -4.15 8.77
C HIS A 268 3.60 -3.87 10.28
N SER A 269 4.36 -2.89 10.74
CA SER A 269 4.24 -2.45 12.12
C SER A 269 2.90 -1.76 12.38
N VAL A 270 2.46 -1.86 13.63
CA VAL A 270 1.23 -1.24 14.12
C VAL A 270 1.26 0.29 14.08
N ASP A 271 2.46 0.88 14.00
CA ASP A 271 2.71 2.31 13.89
C ASP A 271 3.07 2.77 12.46
N ALA A 272 2.98 1.89 11.45
CA ALA A 272 3.28 2.22 10.07
C ALA A 272 2.44 3.42 9.57
N LYS A 273 3.10 4.34 8.86
CA LYS A 273 2.51 5.57 8.31
C LYS A 273 1.94 5.32 6.91
N PRO A 274 0.91 6.08 6.49
CA PRO A 274 0.47 6.06 5.10
C PRO A 274 1.59 6.51 4.16
N CYS A 275 1.83 5.75 3.09
CA CYS A 275 2.79 6.10 2.04
C CYS A 275 2.07 6.21 0.69
N LEU A 276 2.49 7.16 -0.15
CA LEU A 276 1.91 7.38 -1.47
C LEU A 276 2.33 6.29 -2.46
N ILE A 277 1.40 5.88 -3.34
CA ILE A 277 1.65 5.09 -4.55
C ILE A 277 1.10 5.88 -5.73
N GLY A 278 1.85 5.97 -6.82
CA GLY A 278 1.48 6.71 -8.02
C GLY A 278 1.64 8.23 -7.92
N ALA A 279 2.28 8.74 -6.87
CA ALA A 279 2.54 10.17 -6.70
C ALA A 279 4.03 10.45 -6.51
N LYS A 280 4.46 11.66 -6.91
CA LYS A 280 5.84 12.12 -6.72
C LYS A 280 6.15 12.33 -5.24
N VAL A 281 7.36 11.96 -4.84
CA VAL A 281 7.89 12.22 -3.50
C VAL A 281 9.25 12.91 -3.56
N ASN A 282 9.56 13.69 -2.54
CA ASN A 282 10.89 14.23 -2.30
C ASN A 282 11.57 13.34 -1.25
N VAL A 283 12.79 12.88 -1.54
CA VAL A 283 13.58 12.07 -0.61
C VAL A 283 14.89 12.79 -0.31
N SER A 284 15.12 13.04 0.98
CA SER A 284 16.34 13.60 1.53
C SER A 284 17.16 12.49 2.22
N ARG A 285 18.25 12.88 2.88
CA ARG A 285 19.09 11.94 3.65
C ARG A 285 18.33 11.27 4.80
N GLU A 286 17.36 11.97 5.39
CA GLU A 286 16.71 11.56 6.64
C GLU A 286 15.19 11.46 6.51
N THR A 287 14.60 11.99 5.44
CA THR A 287 13.15 12.10 5.31
C THR A 287 12.66 11.83 3.89
N LEU A 288 11.43 11.34 3.81
CA LEU A 288 10.62 11.32 2.60
C LEU A 288 9.34 12.13 2.85
N THR A 289 9.00 13.03 1.91
CA THR A 289 7.78 13.84 1.95
C THR A 289 7.05 13.83 0.61
N ASN A 290 5.77 14.19 0.62
CA ASN A 290 5.06 14.59 -0.59
C ASN A 290 5.48 16.01 -1.03
N PHE A 291 5.14 16.35 -2.28
CA PHE A 291 5.18 17.73 -2.78
C PHE A 291 4.02 18.57 -2.26
#